data_AF-A0A8J9YJI0-F1
#
_entry.id   AF-A0A8J9YJI0-F1
#
_cell.length_a   1.000
_cell.length_b   1.000
_cell.length_c   1.000
_cell.angle_alpha   90.00
_cell.angle_beta   90.00
_cell.angle_gamma   90.00
#
_symmetry.space_group_name_H-M   'P 1'
#
loop_
_entity.id
_entity.type
_entity.pdbx_description
1 polymer ?
#
loop_
_entity_poly.entity_id
_entity_poly.type
_entity_poly.pdbx_seq_one_letter_code
_entity_poly.pdbx_strand_id
1 'polypeptide(L)'
;MEALERRGKLMAIGAILFIVYCSQCKGVEGKNHTKMSYVCPPKFIRLGHSCYFFSENKATWQTALFSCKDRDSSLSVPARWEDRNLRNYLNKHDVEKNSRWIGGIYDHTSKAWKWGGELREMHYQSFSKMKKLSPDELKWHCIAMAPELLYRWTPKNCFEPQHFICQTKLKKVPKSKLKELRRRYQRMGKINEITVPSVSREMEDPRTNDVTSNPVLNPKSYDLHPSPLRKNPIRNNPKAYNLRPNELRKRSRPNAQRRLTKPFPGYQWNRRDPEGSFNYNAEILRSGRTGLSPQQVKGHLSRLQHLRDRQLARRKRLREHDDWLVNEPAIIHTHARTYTVDNNISALHPKTIVEEFDMMPPAPVVVPRPTRGIW
;
A
#
# COMPACT_ATOMS: atom_id res chain seq x y z
N MET A 1 -19.63 40.89 -74.45
CA MET A 1 -20.06 39.47 -74.39
C MET A 1 -18.88 38.52 -74.14
N GLU A 2 -17.72 38.68 -74.80
CA GLU A 2 -16.57 37.76 -74.67
C GLU A 2 -15.85 37.73 -73.30
N ALA A 3 -15.86 38.84 -72.55
CA ALA A 3 -15.17 38.92 -71.25
C ALA A 3 -15.87 38.10 -70.14
N LEU A 4 -17.18 37.91 -70.25
CA LEU A 4 -17.99 37.12 -69.30
C LEU A 4 -17.78 35.61 -69.52
N GLU A 5 -17.64 35.20 -70.77
CA GLU A 5 -17.41 33.79 -71.15
C GLU A 5 -16.03 33.29 -70.71
N ARG A 6 -14.99 34.14 -70.81
CA ARG A 6 -13.63 33.82 -70.32
C ARG A 6 -13.58 33.67 -68.80
N ARG A 7 -14.35 34.47 -68.06
CA ARG A 7 -14.48 34.34 -66.60
C ARG A 7 -15.21 33.05 -66.20
N GLY A 8 -16.26 32.67 -66.92
CA GLY A 8 -16.96 31.39 -66.70
C GLY A 8 -16.05 30.18 -66.93
N LYS A 9 -15.25 30.20 -67.99
CA LYS A 9 -14.28 29.13 -68.30
C LYS A 9 -13.16 29.03 -67.26
N LEU A 10 -12.63 30.16 -66.77
CA LEU A 10 -11.63 30.18 -65.69
C LEU A 10 -12.18 29.65 -64.35
N MET A 11 -13.43 30.00 -64.01
CA MET A 11 -14.07 29.50 -62.80
C MET A 11 -14.37 28.00 -62.88
N ALA A 12 -14.75 27.49 -64.05
CA ALA A 12 -14.96 26.07 -64.28
C ALA A 12 -13.64 25.27 -64.17
N ILE A 13 -12.55 25.79 -64.74
CA ILE A 13 -11.22 25.18 -64.61
C ILE A 13 -10.75 25.19 -63.14
N GLY A 14 -10.97 26.30 -62.43
CA GLY A 14 -10.69 26.40 -60.99
C GLY A 14 -11.48 25.39 -60.15
N ALA A 15 -12.76 25.18 -60.46
CA ALA A 15 -13.60 24.20 -59.78
C ALA A 15 -13.16 22.75 -60.06
N ILE A 16 -12.77 22.43 -61.29
CA ILE A 16 -12.26 21.10 -61.67
C ILE A 16 -10.93 20.82 -60.94
N LEU A 17 -10.02 21.81 -60.90
CA LEU A 17 -8.76 21.68 -60.16
C LEU A 17 -9.01 21.52 -58.66
N PHE A 18 -9.99 22.22 -58.09
CA PHE A 18 -10.36 22.09 -56.68
C PHE A 18 -10.95 20.71 -56.37
N ILE A 19 -11.79 20.14 -57.24
CA ILE A 19 -12.37 18.80 -57.08
C ILE A 19 -11.28 17.72 -57.20
N VAL A 20 -10.34 17.86 -58.15
CA VAL A 20 -9.19 16.94 -58.28
C VAL A 20 -8.28 17.04 -57.06
N TYR A 21 -8.05 18.25 -56.54
CA TYR A 21 -7.24 18.47 -55.34
C TYR A 21 -7.93 17.92 -54.08
N CYS A 22 -9.25 18.09 -53.96
CA CYS A 22 -10.05 17.55 -52.87
C CYS A 22 -10.15 16.01 -52.94
N SER A 23 -10.11 15.43 -54.14
CA SER A 23 -10.09 13.97 -54.35
C SER A 23 -8.74 13.32 -53.99
N GLN A 24 -7.67 14.11 -53.90
CA GLN A 24 -6.36 13.69 -53.40
C GLN A 24 -6.14 13.96 -51.90
N CYS A 25 -7.11 14.58 -51.22
CA CYS A 25 -7.15 14.59 -49.77
C CYS A 25 -7.47 13.17 -49.28
N LYS A 26 -6.43 12.35 -49.13
CA LYS A 26 -6.52 11.13 -48.31
C LYS A 26 -7.09 11.57 -46.96
N GLY A 27 -8.32 11.16 -46.68
CA GLY A 27 -8.99 11.46 -45.42
C GLY A 27 -8.00 11.16 -44.29
N VAL A 28 -7.82 12.13 -43.40
CA VAL A 28 -7.07 11.89 -42.16
C VAL A 28 -7.84 10.83 -41.41
N GLU A 29 -7.43 9.57 -41.56
CA GLU A 29 -7.95 8.44 -40.80
C GLU A 29 -7.94 8.86 -39.33
N GLY A 30 -9.15 8.94 -38.76
CA GLY A 30 -9.36 9.34 -37.39
C GLY A 30 -8.40 8.58 -36.50
N LYS A 31 -7.71 9.31 -35.62
CA LYS A 31 -6.71 8.79 -34.66
C LYS A 31 -7.12 7.42 -34.16
N ASN A 32 -6.54 6.37 -34.75
CA ASN A 32 -6.70 5.01 -34.26
C ASN A 32 -6.30 5.05 -32.79
N HIS A 33 -7.23 4.74 -31.89
CA HIS A 33 -6.93 4.62 -30.47
C HIS A 33 -5.85 3.54 -30.36
N THR A 34 -4.59 3.95 -30.26
CA THR A 34 -3.46 3.02 -30.32
C THR A 34 -3.61 2.10 -29.13
N LYS A 35 -4.02 0.86 -29.38
CA LYS A 35 -4.13 -0.16 -28.33
C LYS A 35 -2.76 -0.25 -27.65
N MET A 36 -2.74 0.01 -26.35
CA MET A 36 -1.55 -0.07 -25.53
C MET A 36 -1.44 -1.48 -24.95
N SER A 37 -0.22 -1.95 -24.70
CA SER A 37 0.06 -3.19 -23.98
C SER A 37 1.01 -2.88 -22.81
N TYR A 38 0.77 -3.53 -21.67
CA TYR A 38 1.69 -3.55 -20.57
C TYR A 38 2.65 -4.72 -20.74
N VAL A 39 3.95 -4.45 -20.61
CA VAL A 39 5.00 -5.43 -20.86
C VAL A 39 6.00 -5.44 -19.71
N CYS A 40 6.25 -6.64 -19.19
CA CYS A 40 7.40 -6.92 -18.34
C CYS A 40 8.55 -7.54 -19.16
N PRO A 41 9.81 -7.32 -18.76
CA PRO A 41 10.94 -8.03 -19.34
C PRO A 41 10.79 -9.56 -19.22
N PRO A 42 11.52 -10.34 -20.01
CA PRO A 42 11.44 -11.80 -19.95
C PRO A 42 11.88 -12.32 -18.58
N LYS A 43 11.24 -13.39 -18.12
CA LYS A 43 11.39 -13.97 -16.77
C LYS A 43 10.89 -13.08 -15.61
N PHE A 44 10.38 -11.87 -15.88
CA PHE A 44 9.74 -11.05 -14.86
C PHE A 44 8.24 -11.28 -14.82
N ILE A 45 7.71 -11.57 -13.65
CA ILE A 45 6.28 -11.73 -13.38
C ILE A 45 5.67 -10.37 -13.04
N ARG A 46 4.49 -10.07 -13.61
CA ARG A 46 3.77 -8.85 -13.30
C ARG A 46 2.96 -9.02 -12.02
N LEU A 47 3.23 -8.17 -11.02
CA LEU A 47 2.39 -8.05 -9.82
C LEU A 47 1.94 -6.59 -9.68
N GLY A 48 0.66 -6.33 -9.96
CA GLY A 48 0.12 -4.97 -10.00
C GLY A 48 0.75 -4.14 -11.11
N HIS A 49 1.39 -3.03 -10.74
CA HIS A 49 2.03 -2.07 -11.66
C HIS A 49 3.56 -2.21 -11.72
N SER A 50 4.10 -3.28 -11.15
CA SER A 50 5.53 -3.55 -11.10
C SER A 50 5.82 -4.96 -11.62
N CYS A 51 7.03 -5.13 -12.15
CA CYS A 51 7.53 -6.40 -12.67
C CYS A 51 8.58 -6.93 -11.70
N TYR A 52 8.47 -8.20 -11.33
CA TYR A 52 9.35 -8.83 -10.35
C TYR A 52 10.04 -10.06 -10.92
N PHE A 53 11.31 -10.21 -10.62
CA PHE A 53 12.09 -11.40 -10.93
C PHE A 53 12.50 -12.07 -9.63
N PHE A 54 12.29 -13.38 -9.55
CA PHE A 54 12.65 -14.20 -8.39
C PHE A 54 13.87 -15.03 -8.77
N SER A 55 14.94 -14.94 -7.98
CA SER A 55 16.16 -15.67 -8.29
C SER A 55 16.05 -17.16 -7.93
N GLU A 56 16.59 -18.00 -8.82
CA GLU A 56 16.81 -19.43 -8.55
C GLU A 56 18.10 -19.64 -7.75
N ASN A 57 19.10 -18.78 -7.95
CA ASN A 57 20.38 -18.86 -7.26
C ASN A 57 20.38 -18.05 -5.96
N LYS A 58 21.15 -18.53 -4.97
CA LYS A 58 21.45 -17.81 -3.73
C LYS A 58 22.65 -16.90 -3.92
N ALA A 59 22.60 -15.71 -3.35
CA ALA A 59 23.66 -14.72 -3.40
C ALA A 59 23.69 -13.90 -2.10
N THR A 60 24.84 -13.29 -1.80
CA THR A 60 24.93 -12.27 -0.76
C THR A 60 24.13 -11.03 -1.18
N TRP A 61 23.79 -10.15 -0.24
CA TRP A 61 22.96 -8.98 -0.54
C TRP A 61 23.60 -8.05 -1.59
N GLN A 62 24.91 -7.86 -1.52
CA GLN A 62 25.67 -7.03 -2.48
C GLN A 62 25.68 -7.67 -3.88
N THR A 63 25.97 -8.97 -3.97
CA THR A 63 25.95 -9.69 -5.25
C THR A 63 24.55 -9.74 -5.86
N ALA A 64 23.50 -9.83 -5.03
CA ALA A 64 22.12 -9.74 -5.46
C ALA A 64 21.79 -8.35 -6.06
N LEU A 65 22.31 -7.27 -5.45
CA LEU A 65 22.16 -5.91 -5.99
C LEU A 65 22.75 -5.78 -7.39
N PHE A 66 23.97 -6.29 -7.61
CA PHE A 66 24.60 -6.29 -8.93
C PHE A 66 23.86 -7.20 -9.91
N SER A 67 23.46 -8.40 -9.48
CA SER A 67 22.70 -9.34 -10.31
C SER A 67 21.37 -8.76 -10.82
N CYS A 68 20.72 -7.89 -10.03
CA CYS A 68 19.54 -7.17 -10.49
C CYS A 68 19.90 -6.04 -11.46
N LYS A 69 20.98 -5.29 -11.20
CA LYS A 69 21.45 -4.21 -12.07
C LYS A 69 21.83 -4.72 -13.46
N ASP A 70 22.49 -5.88 -13.55
CA ASP A 70 22.85 -6.55 -14.81
C ASP A 70 21.62 -6.91 -15.66
N ARG A 71 20.43 -6.94 -15.06
CA ARG A 71 19.14 -7.22 -15.71
C ARG A 71 18.31 -5.97 -15.97
N ASP A 72 18.93 -4.79 -15.98
CA ASP A 72 18.26 -3.48 -16.07
C ASP A 72 17.16 -3.30 -14.99
N SER A 73 17.42 -3.82 -13.79
CA SER A 73 16.50 -3.79 -12.66
C SER A 73 17.20 -3.42 -11.36
N SER A 74 16.46 -3.19 -10.29
CA SER A 74 17.03 -2.97 -8.95
C SER A 74 16.57 -4.07 -8.01
N LEU A 75 17.21 -4.22 -6.85
CA LEU A 75 16.61 -4.99 -5.77
C LEU A 75 15.22 -4.40 -5.43
N SER A 76 14.31 -5.27 -5.00
CA SER A 76 12.93 -4.90 -4.71
C SER A 76 12.85 -3.85 -3.61
N VAL A 77 12.12 -2.77 -3.88
CA VAL A 77 11.83 -1.66 -2.95
C VAL A 77 10.30 -1.56 -2.82
N PRO A 78 9.67 -2.47 -2.07
CA PRO A 78 8.22 -2.55 -2.04
C PRO A 78 7.60 -1.41 -1.23
N ALA A 79 6.70 -0.66 -1.87
CA ALA A 79 5.77 0.22 -1.17
C ALA A 79 4.73 -0.59 -0.36
N ARG A 80 3.94 0.06 0.49
CA ARG A 80 2.96 -0.60 1.37
C ARG A 80 2.01 -1.59 0.66
N TRP A 81 1.51 -1.24 -0.51
CA TRP A 81 0.60 -2.10 -1.29
C TRP A 81 1.36 -3.18 -2.07
N GLU A 82 2.58 -2.88 -2.55
CA GLU A 82 3.46 -3.83 -3.23
C GLU A 82 3.95 -4.92 -2.28
N ASP A 83 4.32 -4.55 -1.06
CA ASP A 83 4.70 -5.47 0.01
C ASP A 83 3.59 -6.49 0.29
N ARG A 84 2.34 -6.04 0.38
CA ARG A 84 1.18 -6.94 0.54
C ARG A 84 1.04 -7.89 -0.66
N ASN A 85 1.19 -7.39 -1.87
CA ASN A 85 1.07 -8.21 -3.08
C ASN A 85 2.20 -9.25 -3.19
N LEU A 86 3.43 -8.85 -2.87
CA LEU A 86 4.58 -9.76 -2.81
C LEU A 86 4.38 -10.85 -1.76
N ARG A 87 3.97 -10.49 -0.54
CA ARG A 87 3.67 -11.47 0.52
C ARG A 87 2.57 -12.44 0.10
N ASN A 88 1.49 -11.95 -0.50
CA ASN A 88 0.40 -12.81 -0.97
C ASN A 88 0.87 -13.75 -2.09
N TYR A 89 1.76 -13.29 -2.97
CA TYR A 89 2.32 -14.12 -4.04
C TYR A 89 3.28 -15.18 -3.50
N LEU A 90 4.19 -14.79 -2.62
CA LEU A 90 5.21 -15.67 -2.05
C LEU A 90 4.64 -16.73 -1.10
N ASN A 91 3.50 -16.47 -0.46
CA ASN A 91 2.81 -17.43 0.42
C ASN A 91 1.95 -18.46 -0.35
N LYS A 92 1.90 -18.42 -1.69
CA LYS A 92 1.19 -19.43 -2.47
C LYS A 92 1.91 -20.78 -2.38
N HIS A 93 1.15 -21.87 -2.42
CA HIS A 93 1.69 -23.24 -2.35
C HIS A 93 2.62 -23.58 -3.52
N ASP A 94 2.39 -22.99 -4.70
CA ASP A 94 3.18 -23.24 -5.91
C ASP A 94 4.55 -22.53 -5.92
N VAL A 95 4.83 -21.68 -4.92
CA VAL A 95 6.05 -20.88 -4.86
C VAL A 95 6.97 -21.45 -3.77
N GLU A 96 8.22 -21.70 -4.13
CA GLU A 96 9.22 -22.22 -3.19
C GLU A 96 9.39 -21.31 -1.98
N LYS A 97 9.40 -21.93 -0.79
CA LYS A 97 9.52 -21.27 0.51
C LYS A 97 10.97 -20.93 0.84
N ASN A 98 11.53 -19.95 0.13
CA ASN A 98 12.91 -19.48 0.33
C ASN A 98 12.94 -18.06 0.89
N SER A 99 13.87 -17.79 1.82
CA SER A 99 14.16 -16.43 2.25
C SER A 99 14.77 -15.63 1.11
N ARG A 100 14.30 -14.38 0.94
CA ARG A 100 14.62 -13.56 -0.23
C ARG A 100 15.04 -12.14 0.15
N TRP A 101 16.21 -11.71 -0.33
CA TRP A 101 16.70 -10.35 -0.19
C TRP A 101 15.81 -9.33 -0.90
N ILE A 102 15.62 -8.20 -0.22
CA ILE A 102 15.06 -6.97 -0.79
C ILE A 102 16.07 -5.83 -0.62
N GLY A 103 15.82 -4.68 -1.22
CA GLY A 103 16.80 -3.60 -1.37
C GLY A 103 17.14 -2.85 -0.08
N GLY A 104 16.75 -3.30 1.09
CA GLY A 104 16.98 -2.58 2.35
C GLY A 104 18.31 -2.93 3.00
N ILE A 105 19.03 -1.92 3.47
CA ILE A 105 20.30 -2.05 4.21
C ILE A 105 20.26 -1.14 5.44
N TYR A 106 20.87 -1.60 6.53
CA TYR A 106 21.00 -0.79 7.74
C TYR A 106 22.22 0.14 7.64
N ASP A 107 22.00 1.44 7.77
CA ASP A 107 23.08 2.41 7.88
C ASP A 107 23.39 2.68 9.35
N HIS A 108 24.54 2.18 9.80
CA HIS A 108 25.01 2.31 11.18
C HIS A 108 25.26 3.77 11.59
N THR A 109 25.67 4.63 10.65
CA THR A 109 26.01 6.04 10.94
C THR A 109 24.76 6.84 11.27
N SER A 110 23.70 6.66 10.47
CA SER A 110 22.41 7.32 10.71
C SER A 110 21.48 6.54 11.64
N LYS A 111 21.89 5.35 12.10
CA LYS A 111 21.09 4.41 12.91
C LYS A 111 19.71 4.17 12.30
N ALA A 112 19.64 4.09 10.97
CA ALA A 112 18.39 4.04 10.22
C ALA A 112 18.47 3.07 9.03
N TRP A 113 17.32 2.52 8.66
CA TRP A 113 17.18 1.68 7.47
C TRP A 113 17.06 2.53 6.20
N LYS A 114 17.83 2.17 5.18
CA LYS A 114 17.87 2.84 3.87
C LYS A 114 17.72 1.83 2.74
N TRP A 115 17.23 2.29 1.59
CA TRP A 115 17.19 1.49 0.37
C TRP A 115 18.55 1.55 -0.33
N GLY A 116 19.31 0.45 -0.30
CA GLY A 116 20.72 0.39 -0.68
C GLY A 116 21.06 0.50 -2.17
N GLY A 117 20.07 0.76 -3.04
CA GLY A 117 20.34 1.19 -4.41
C GLY A 117 20.64 2.69 -4.52
N GLU A 118 19.82 3.52 -3.87
CA GLU A 118 19.86 4.99 -3.95
C GLU A 118 20.14 5.65 -2.58
N LEU A 119 20.43 4.84 -1.55
CA LEU A 119 20.57 5.24 -0.15
C LEU A 119 19.43 6.13 0.37
N ARG A 120 18.22 5.94 -0.15
CA ARG A 120 17.03 6.68 0.25
C ARG A 120 16.52 6.21 1.60
N GLU A 121 16.05 7.14 2.41
CA GLU A 121 15.42 6.84 3.69
C GLU A 121 14.12 6.05 3.52
N MET A 122 13.88 5.11 4.44
CA MET A 122 12.71 4.24 4.40
C MET A 122 11.51 4.88 5.13
N HIS A 123 10.56 5.40 4.36
CA HIS A 123 9.29 5.91 4.92
C HIS A 123 8.32 4.82 5.40
N TYR A 124 8.35 3.65 4.77
CA TYR A 124 7.52 2.51 5.11
C TYR A 124 8.39 1.36 5.60
N GLN A 125 8.04 0.81 6.77
CA GLN A 125 8.76 -0.29 7.41
C GLN A 125 7.76 -1.39 7.81
N SER A 126 7.96 -2.59 7.26
CA SER A 126 7.09 -3.77 7.45
C SER A 126 7.80 -4.89 8.22
N PHE A 127 8.64 -4.52 9.20
CA PHE A 127 9.34 -5.49 10.03
C PHE A 127 8.36 -6.36 10.82
N SER A 128 8.71 -7.64 10.97
CA SER A 128 7.97 -8.57 11.83
C SER A 128 8.06 -8.12 13.30
N LYS A 129 7.14 -8.60 14.15
CA LYS A 129 7.11 -8.34 15.61
C LYS A 129 8.21 -9.13 16.36
N MET A 130 9.39 -9.24 15.78
CA MET A 130 10.53 -9.89 16.42
C MET A 130 11.10 -8.99 17.52
N LYS A 131 11.97 -9.57 18.36
CA LYS A 131 12.77 -8.82 19.32
C LYS A 131 13.46 -7.66 18.59
N LYS A 132 13.30 -6.45 19.12
CA LYS A 132 14.02 -5.28 18.60
C LYS A 132 15.49 -5.49 18.89
N LEU A 133 16.28 -5.64 17.83
CA LEU A 133 17.74 -5.65 17.93
C LEU A 133 18.23 -4.24 18.25
N SER A 134 19.33 -4.16 18.98
CA SER A 134 20.04 -2.92 19.24
C SER A 134 20.69 -2.38 17.95
N PRO A 135 20.94 -1.05 17.85
CA PRO A 135 21.63 -0.47 16.70
C PRO A 135 22.98 -1.11 16.38
N ASP A 136 23.71 -1.55 17.41
CA ASP A 136 25.04 -2.16 17.28
C ASP A 136 24.95 -3.59 16.74
N GLU A 137 23.93 -4.36 17.17
CA GLU A 137 23.64 -5.69 16.61
C GLU A 137 23.19 -5.61 15.15
N LEU A 138 22.51 -4.54 14.75
CA LEU A 138 22.05 -4.34 13.37
C LEU A 138 23.18 -3.96 12.40
N LYS A 139 24.40 -3.78 12.88
CA LYS A 139 25.57 -3.58 12.02
C LYS A 139 25.68 -4.74 11.03
N TRP A 140 25.87 -4.42 9.75
CA TRP A 140 25.91 -5.41 8.65
C TRP A 140 24.62 -6.22 8.43
N HIS A 141 23.48 -5.71 8.88
CA HIS A 141 22.20 -6.32 8.56
C HIS A 141 21.53 -5.69 7.33
N CYS A 142 20.94 -6.57 6.54
CA CYS A 142 20.18 -6.27 5.35
C CYS A 142 18.76 -6.81 5.53
N ILE A 143 17.81 -6.32 4.73
CA ILE A 143 16.41 -6.75 4.83
C ILE A 143 16.13 -7.93 3.92
N ALA A 144 15.64 -9.01 4.50
CA ALA A 144 15.10 -10.16 3.79
C ALA A 144 13.59 -10.33 4.08
N MET A 145 12.90 -11.02 3.18
CA MET A 145 11.55 -11.54 3.39
C MET A 145 11.65 -13.03 3.67
N ALA A 146 11.33 -13.43 4.90
CA ALA A 146 11.55 -14.78 5.39
C ALA A 146 10.23 -15.59 5.44
N PRO A 147 10.20 -16.83 4.92
CA PRO A 147 8.97 -17.62 4.84
C PRO A 147 8.38 -17.96 6.22
N GLU A 148 9.22 -18.10 7.25
CA GLU A 148 8.83 -18.43 8.63
C GLU A 148 7.92 -17.34 9.24
N LEU A 149 8.00 -16.12 8.70
CA LEU A 149 7.25 -14.96 9.17
C LEU A 149 6.24 -14.48 8.12
N LEU A 150 5.74 -15.39 7.29
CA LEU A 150 4.80 -15.11 6.19
C LEU A 150 5.33 -14.02 5.26
N TYR A 151 6.65 -14.04 5.03
CA TYR A 151 7.39 -13.06 4.23
C TYR A 151 7.31 -11.61 4.75
N ARG A 152 7.09 -11.41 6.06
CA ARG A 152 7.39 -10.12 6.68
C ARG A 152 8.89 -9.83 6.65
N TRP A 153 9.24 -8.55 6.79
CA TRP A 153 10.63 -8.13 6.71
C TRP A 153 11.39 -8.55 7.97
N THR A 154 12.60 -9.03 7.76
CA THR A 154 13.51 -9.48 8.80
C THR A 154 14.90 -8.91 8.55
N PRO A 155 15.61 -8.45 9.59
CA PRO A 155 17.03 -8.22 9.49
C PRO A 155 17.75 -9.57 9.40
N LYS A 156 18.64 -9.69 8.42
CA LYS A 156 19.53 -10.84 8.23
C LYS A 156 20.93 -10.34 7.90
N ASN A 157 21.95 -11.12 8.23
CA ASN A 157 23.33 -10.75 7.97
C ASN A 157 23.57 -10.62 6.45
N CYS A 158 24.08 -9.48 5.98
CA CYS A 158 24.22 -9.16 4.54
C CYS A 158 25.11 -10.16 3.78
N PHE A 159 26.00 -10.85 4.50
CA PHE A 159 26.94 -11.84 3.94
C PHE A 159 26.32 -13.24 3.80
N GLU A 160 25.13 -13.49 4.33
CA GLU A 160 24.45 -14.78 4.14
C GLU A 160 23.95 -14.93 2.70
N PRO A 161 24.17 -16.11 2.08
CA PRO A 161 23.63 -16.39 0.77
C PRO A 161 22.12 -16.66 0.88
N GLN A 162 21.31 -15.81 0.24
CA GLN A 162 19.85 -15.98 0.14
C GLN A 162 19.40 -15.78 -1.30
N HIS A 163 18.19 -16.22 -1.61
CA HIS A 163 17.55 -15.83 -2.88
C HIS A 163 17.29 -14.33 -2.87
N PHE A 164 16.92 -13.74 -3.99
CA PHE A 164 16.67 -12.31 -4.09
C PHE A 164 15.53 -12.00 -5.05
N ILE A 165 14.93 -10.82 -4.86
CA ILE A 165 13.85 -10.33 -5.69
C ILE A 165 14.31 -9.05 -6.36
N CYS A 166 14.34 -9.06 -7.69
CA CYS A 166 14.53 -7.84 -8.46
C CYS A 166 13.19 -7.22 -8.83
N GLN A 167 13.14 -5.90 -8.90
CA GLN A 167 11.99 -5.11 -9.30
C GLN A 167 12.35 -4.18 -10.45
N THR A 168 11.44 -4.07 -11.41
CA THR A 168 11.52 -3.09 -12.48
C THR A 168 10.13 -2.55 -12.82
N LYS A 169 10.09 -1.39 -13.46
CA LYS A 169 8.84 -0.71 -13.80
C LYS A 169 8.14 -1.40 -14.96
N LEU A 170 6.82 -1.48 -14.88
CA LEU A 170 5.99 -1.96 -15.98
C LEU A 170 6.07 -0.99 -17.17
N LYS A 171 6.46 -1.47 -18.35
CA LYS A 171 6.54 -0.64 -19.56
C LYS A 171 5.18 -0.65 -20.27
N LYS A 172 4.61 0.53 -20.50
CA LYS A 172 3.42 0.72 -21.35
C LYS A 172 3.87 1.04 -22.76
N VAL A 173 3.62 0.13 -23.71
CA VAL A 173 4.06 0.27 -25.10
C VAL A 173 2.88 0.20 -26.06
N PRO A 174 2.88 0.99 -27.16
CA PRO A 174 1.89 0.83 -28.22
C PRO A 174 2.04 -0.53 -28.90
N LYS A 175 0.93 -1.13 -29.35
CA LYS A 175 1.00 -2.44 -30.04
C LYS A 175 1.95 -2.47 -31.23
N SER A 176 2.10 -1.36 -31.96
CA SER A 176 3.03 -1.24 -33.09
C SER A 176 4.50 -1.49 -32.68
N LYS A 177 4.90 -1.06 -31.48
CA LYS A 177 6.28 -1.20 -30.97
C LYS A 177 6.55 -2.55 -30.30
N LEU A 178 5.54 -3.39 -30.10
CA LEU A 178 5.73 -4.71 -29.49
C LEU A 178 6.61 -5.63 -30.33
N LYS A 179 6.51 -5.56 -31.67
CA LYS A 179 7.31 -6.41 -32.56
C LYS A 179 8.81 -6.14 -32.39
N GLU A 180 9.18 -4.86 -32.26
CA GLU A 180 10.55 -4.46 -31.96
C GLU A 180 10.98 -4.91 -30.57
N LEU A 181 10.12 -4.73 -29.56
CA LEU A 181 10.43 -5.14 -28.19
C LEU A 181 10.64 -6.66 -28.09
N ARG A 182 9.81 -7.45 -28.78
CA ARG A 182 9.97 -8.91 -28.89
C ARG A 182 11.32 -9.25 -29.51
N ARG A 183 11.71 -8.58 -30.61
CA ARG A 183 13.04 -8.76 -31.23
C ARG A 183 14.17 -8.47 -30.25
N ARG A 184 14.10 -7.37 -29.50
CA ARG A 184 15.11 -7.02 -28.50
C ARG A 184 15.26 -8.10 -27.41
N TYR A 185 14.15 -8.67 -26.96
CA TYR A 185 14.14 -9.69 -25.90
C TYR A 185 14.28 -11.14 -26.41
N GLN A 186 14.42 -11.38 -27.73
CA GLN A 186 14.49 -12.71 -28.32
C GLN A 186 15.53 -13.62 -27.65
N ARG A 187 16.72 -13.10 -27.34
CA ARG A 187 17.80 -13.87 -26.68
C ARG A 187 17.51 -14.18 -25.21
N MET A 188 16.68 -13.37 -24.55
CA MET A 188 16.40 -13.47 -23.12
C MET A 188 15.11 -14.25 -22.80
N GLY A 189 14.24 -14.45 -23.80
CA GLY A 189 13.03 -15.28 -23.71
C GLY A 189 11.73 -14.55 -24.00
N LYS A 190 10.60 -15.21 -23.70
CA LYS A 190 9.25 -14.67 -23.96
C LYS A 190 8.90 -13.54 -22.98
N ILE A 191 8.34 -12.45 -23.50
CA ILE A 191 7.84 -11.33 -22.69
C ILE A 191 6.47 -11.65 -22.09
N ASN A 192 6.23 -11.18 -20.86
CA ASN A 192 4.92 -11.25 -20.21
C ASN A 192 4.09 -10.03 -20.62
N GLU A 193 3.41 -10.16 -21.76
CA GLU A 193 2.53 -9.12 -22.32
C GLU A 193 1.08 -9.32 -21.85
N ILE A 194 0.45 -8.23 -21.41
CA ILE A 194 -1.01 -8.15 -21.26
C ILE A 194 -1.50 -6.93 -22.02
N THR A 195 -2.41 -7.14 -22.96
CA THR A 195 -3.05 -6.07 -23.72
C THR A 195 -3.92 -5.23 -22.78
N VAL A 196 -3.76 -3.91 -22.79
CA VAL A 196 -4.67 -3.03 -22.05
C VAL A 196 -6.04 -3.15 -22.73
N PRO A 197 -7.12 -3.50 -22.00
CA PRO A 197 -8.45 -3.37 -22.59
C PRO A 197 -8.55 -1.93 -23.08
N SER A 198 -8.81 -1.75 -24.38
CA SER A 198 -9.16 -0.43 -24.88
C SER A 198 -10.27 0.06 -23.96
N VAL A 199 -10.09 1.22 -23.34
CA VAL A 199 -11.20 1.96 -22.75
C VAL A 199 -12.10 2.29 -23.93
N SER A 200 -12.91 1.32 -24.33
CA SER A 200 -14.05 1.49 -25.19
C SER A 200 -14.96 2.35 -24.35
N ARG A 201 -14.96 3.64 -24.69
CA ARG A 201 -16.03 4.59 -24.47
C ARG A 201 -16.72 4.40 -23.11
N GLU A 202 -16.40 5.29 -22.18
CA GLU A 202 -17.31 5.64 -21.09
C GLU A 202 -18.74 5.69 -21.68
N MET A 203 -19.51 4.63 -21.45
CA MET A 203 -20.91 4.82 -21.11
C MET A 203 -20.82 5.35 -19.69
N GLU A 204 -21.13 6.63 -19.54
CA GLU A 204 -21.53 7.19 -18.25
C GLU A 204 -22.66 6.32 -17.72
N ASP A 205 -22.32 5.29 -16.95
CA ASP A 205 -23.25 4.65 -16.04
C ASP A 205 -23.18 5.46 -14.74
N PRO A 206 -24.22 6.26 -14.40
CA PRO A 206 -24.21 7.15 -13.23
C PRO A 206 -24.11 6.40 -11.89
N ARG A 207 -24.01 5.06 -11.91
CA ARG A 207 -24.02 4.21 -10.72
C ARG A 207 -22.68 3.57 -10.37
N THR A 208 -21.62 3.78 -11.16
CA THR A 208 -20.27 3.29 -10.83
C THR A 208 -19.33 4.46 -10.53
N ASN A 209 -19.38 4.93 -9.28
CA ASN A 209 -18.40 5.87 -8.75
C ASN A 209 -17.04 5.19 -8.58
N ASP A 210 -16.18 5.22 -9.60
CA ASP A 210 -14.73 5.02 -9.45
C ASP A 210 -14.02 6.32 -9.05
N VAL A 211 -14.71 7.15 -8.25
CA VAL A 211 -14.22 8.38 -7.65
C VAL A 211 -13.97 8.15 -6.17
N THR A 212 -12.88 7.46 -5.85
CA THR A 212 -12.18 7.65 -4.57
C THR A 212 -10.68 7.78 -4.75
N SER A 213 -10.28 8.78 -5.55
CA SER A 213 -9.13 9.61 -5.17
C SER A 213 -9.28 10.99 -5.79
N ASN A 214 -9.75 11.95 -4.97
CA ASN A 214 -9.69 13.37 -5.29
C ASN A 214 -8.21 13.73 -5.55
N PRO A 215 -7.81 14.12 -6.78
CA PRO A 215 -6.41 14.38 -7.12
C PRO A 215 -5.85 15.64 -6.44
N VAL A 216 -6.72 16.44 -5.81
CA VAL A 216 -6.36 17.69 -5.12
C VAL A 216 -5.86 17.46 -3.68
N LEU A 217 -6.14 16.29 -3.07
CA LEU A 217 -5.76 16.01 -1.68
C LEU A 217 -4.62 14.99 -1.51
N ASN A 218 -4.19 14.34 -2.59
CA ASN A 218 -3.00 13.48 -2.62
C ASN A 218 -2.38 13.54 -4.01
N PRO A 219 -1.42 14.46 -4.28
CA PRO A 219 -0.66 14.39 -5.51
C PRO A 219 0.15 13.09 -5.49
N LYS A 220 -0.12 12.19 -6.44
CA LYS A 220 0.84 11.15 -6.78
C LYS A 220 2.08 11.87 -7.34
N SER A 221 3.20 11.75 -6.64
CA SER A 221 4.48 12.22 -7.14
C SER A 221 4.78 11.54 -8.48
N TYR A 222 5.47 12.26 -9.37
CA TYR A 222 6.20 11.78 -10.56
C TYR A 222 5.64 12.08 -11.96
N ASP A 223 4.68 13.00 -12.13
CA ASP A 223 4.59 13.77 -13.38
C ASP A 223 5.62 14.92 -13.34
N LEU A 224 6.90 14.58 -13.54
CA LEU A 224 7.96 15.56 -13.81
C LEU A 224 8.31 15.51 -15.30
N HIS A 225 7.42 16.06 -16.12
CA HIS A 225 7.82 16.78 -17.32
C HIS A 225 7.39 18.24 -17.13
N PRO A 226 8.28 19.23 -17.37
CA PRO A 226 7.87 20.62 -17.32
C PRO A 226 6.83 20.86 -18.42
N SER A 227 5.61 21.23 -18.02
CA SER A 227 4.60 21.71 -18.95
C SER A 227 5.10 23.03 -19.56
N PRO A 228 4.98 23.26 -20.89
CA PRO A 228 5.35 24.55 -21.46
C PRO A 228 4.49 25.66 -20.84
N LEU A 229 5.16 26.71 -20.38
CA LEU A 229 4.57 27.85 -19.69
C LEU A 229 3.49 28.50 -20.56
N ARG A 230 2.23 28.30 -20.16
CA ARG A 230 1.10 29.04 -20.71
C ARG A 230 1.15 30.45 -20.11
N LYS A 231 1.73 31.41 -20.85
CA LYS A 231 1.68 32.84 -20.51
C LYS A 231 0.23 33.30 -20.59
N ASN A 232 -0.42 33.51 -19.44
CA ASN A 232 -1.62 34.31 -19.34
C ASN A 232 -1.30 35.65 -18.66
N PRO A 233 -2.01 36.74 -18.99
CA PRO A 233 -1.57 38.10 -18.72
C PRO A 233 -1.70 38.47 -17.25
N ILE A 234 -0.71 39.24 -16.81
CA ILE A 234 -0.50 39.75 -15.47
C ILE A 234 -1.62 40.73 -15.11
N ARG A 235 -2.37 40.45 -14.04
CA ARG A 235 -3.18 41.46 -13.36
C ARG A 235 -2.41 41.89 -12.10
N ASN A 236 -1.88 43.11 -12.17
CA ASN A 236 -1.10 43.75 -11.11
C ASN A 236 -1.93 43.96 -9.85
N ASN A 237 -1.42 43.49 -8.71
CA ASN A 237 -1.63 44.16 -7.43
C ASN A 237 -0.43 43.88 -6.50
N PRO A 238 0.28 44.90 -6.00
CA PRO A 238 1.52 44.70 -5.26
C PRO A 238 1.22 44.61 -3.76
N LYS A 239 1.67 43.54 -3.07
CA LYS A 239 1.92 43.61 -1.62
C LYS A 239 3.15 42.79 -1.18
N ALA A 240 4.11 43.56 -0.66
CA ALA A 240 5.09 43.30 0.40
C ALA A 240 5.77 41.92 0.49
N TYR A 241 7.02 41.90 0.04
CA TYR A 241 8.02 40.89 0.37
C TYR A 241 8.42 41.06 1.83
N ASN A 242 8.17 40.02 2.62
CA ASN A 242 8.91 39.58 3.82
C ASN A 242 7.93 38.78 4.67
N LEU A 243 7.95 37.45 4.58
CA LEU A 243 7.60 36.48 5.63
C LEU A 243 7.77 35.04 5.08
N ARG A 244 8.35 34.17 5.91
CA ARG A 244 8.82 32.81 5.59
C ARG A 244 7.66 31.87 5.18
N PRO A 245 7.84 30.92 4.22
CA PRO A 245 6.74 30.09 3.70
C PRO A 245 6.14 29.00 4.62
N ASN A 246 6.48 28.93 5.91
CA ASN A 246 5.94 27.91 6.82
C ASN A 246 4.76 28.37 7.71
N GLU A 247 4.18 29.54 7.41
CA GLU A 247 2.98 30.05 8.08
C GLU A 247 1.77 30.09 7.11
N LEU A 248 1.70 29.19 6.12
CA LEU A 248 0.47 28.98 5.35
C LEU A 248 -0.54 28.20 6.19
N ARG A 249 -1.33 28.98 6.95
CA ARG A 249 -2.64 28.62 7.49
C ARG A 249 -2.64 27.28 8.22
N LYS A 250 -2.25 27.31 9.51
CA LYS A 250 -3.18 26.75 10.49
C LYS A 250 -4.52 27.45 10.22
N ARG A 251 -5.38 26.84 9.39
CA ARG A 251 -6.81 27.09 9.50
C ARG A 251 -7.04 26.96 11.00
N SER A 252 -7.45 28.04 11.65
CA SER A 252 -8.19 27.94 12.90
C SER A 252 -9.33 26.98 12.57
N ARG A 253 -9.11 25.68 12.77
CA ARG A 253 -10.20 24.74 12.86
C ARG A 253 -10.96 25.32 14.03
N PRO A 254 -12.20 25.82 13.84
CA PRO A 254 -13.01 26.05 15.01
C PRO A 254 -12.93 24.74 15.77
N ASN A 255 -12.70 24.83 17.07
CA ASN A 255 -12.75 23.70 17.98
C ASN A 255 -14.24 23.28 18.08
N ALA A 256 -14.86 23.00 16.94
CA ALA A 256 -16.11 22.31 16.85
C ALA A 256 -15.76 20.92 17.33
N GLN A 257 -16.03 20.68 18.62
CA GLN A 257 -16.40 19.36 19.08
C GLN A 257 -17.35 18.81 18.03
N ARG A 258 -16.86 17.98 17.11
CA ARG A 258 -17.72 17.21 16.21
C ARG A 258 -18.43 16.21 17.11
N ARG A 259 -19.43 16.67 17.86
CA ARG A 259 -20.44 15.80 18.44
C ARG A 259 -21.05 15.13 17.22
N LEU A 260 -20.76 13.84 17.05
CA LEU A 260 -21.43 13.00 16.07
C LEU A 260 -22.92 13.27 16.24
N THR A 261 -23.53 13.91 15.23
CA THR A 261 -24.96 14.21 15.26
C THR A 261 -25.69 12.89 15.35
N LYS A 262 -26.43 12.69 16.45
CA LYS A 262 -27.23 11.48 16.63
C LYS A 262 -28.22 11.38 15.46
N PRO A 263 -28.40 10.19 14.84
CA PRO A 263 -29.25 10.03 13.66
C PRO A 263 -30.70 10.50 13.84
N PHE A 264 -31.23 10.39 15.06
CA PHE A 264 -32.54 10.89 15.46
C PHE A 264 -32.59 11.06 16.99
N PRO A 265 -33.56 11.81 17.55
CA PRO A 265 -33.71 12.01 18.99
C PRO A 265 -33.88 10.68 19.74
N GLY A 266 -33.17 10.49 20.85
CA GLY A 266 -33.23 9.25 21.63
C GLY A 266 -32.39 8.09 21.09
N TYR A 267 -31.68 8.25 19.96
CA TYR A 267 -30.80 7.20 19.45
C TYR A 267 -29.72 6.79 20.46
N GLN A 268 -29.63 5.48 20.70
CA GLN A 268 -28.59 4.86 21.53
C GLN A 268 -28.08 3.59 20.87
N TRP A 269 -26.77 3.36 20.86
CA TRP A 269 -26.21 2.13 20.29
C TRP A 269 -25.11 1.55 21.17
N ASN A 270 -25.36 0.36 21.71
CA ASN A 270 -24.39 -0.42 22.45
C ASN A 270 -23.74 -1.48 21.54
N ARG A 271 -22.42 -1.42 21.38
CA ARG A 271 -21.68 -2.40 20.55
C ARG A 271 -21.64 -3.81 21.15
N ARG A 272 -21.89 -3.95 22.45
CA ARG A 272 -21.90 -5.26 23.14
C ARG A 272 -23.20 -6.03 22.89
N ASP A 273 -24.29 -5.30 22.67
CA ASP A 273 -25.62 -5.84 22.39
C ASP A 273 -26.23 -5.17 21.14
N PRO A 274 -25.86 -5.64 19.93
CA PRO A 274 -26.35 -5.08 18.68
C PRO A 274 -27.85 -5.36 18.44
N GLU A 275 -28.40 -6.42 19.04
CA GLU A 275 -29.78 -6.84 18.82
C GLU A 275 -30.75 -6.07 19.71
N GLY A 276 -30.45 -5.94 21.01
CA GLY A 276 -31.21 -5.06 21.90
C GLY A 276 -31.12 -3.59 21.49
N SER A 277 -29.95 -3.14 21.02
CA SER A 277 -29.80 -1.78 20.47
C SER A 277 -30.65 -1.56 19.22
N PHE A 278 -30.79 -2.56 18.35
CA PHE A 278 -31.66 -2.48 17.18
C PHE A 278 -33.13 -2.36 17.59
N ASN A 279 -33.59 -3.24 18.48
CA ASN A 279 -34.99 -3.29 18.91
C ASN A 279 -35.42 -1.99 19.61
N TYR A 280 -34.62 -1.49 20.55
CA TYR A 280 -34.87 -0.22 21.24
C TYR A 280 -35.03 0.96 20.29
N ASN A 281 -34.11 1.09 19.33
CA ASN A 281 -34.17 2.16 18.34
C ASN A 281 -35.32 1.99 17.34
N ALA A 282 -35.64 0.75 16.97
CA ALA A 282 -36.76 0.45 16.07
C ALA A 282 -38.10 0.79 16.72
N GLU A 283 -38.24 0.54 18.02
CA GLU A 283 -39.42 0.90 18.81
C GLU A 283 -39.60 2.43 18.88
N ILE A 284 -38.52 3.18 19.14
CA ILE A 284 -38.55 4.65 19.11
C ILE A 284 -38.98 5.17 17.73
N LEU A 285 -38.45 4.61 16.65
CA LEU A 285 -38.79 5.01 15.29
C LEU A 285 -40.25 4.67 14.92
N ARG A 286 -40.78 3.54 15.43
CA ARG A 286 -42.17 3.12 15.22
C ARG A 286 -43.16 3.85 16.12
N SER A 287 -42.72 4.38 17.27
CA SER A 287 -43.56 5.09 18.23
C SER A 287 -44.12 6.43 17.72
N GLY A 288 -43.63 6.93 16.57
CA GLY A 288 -44.06 8.21 15.98
C GLY A 288 -43.55 9.46 16.72
N ARG A 289 -42.91 9.30 17.89
CA ARG A 289 -42.44 10.40 18.77
C ARG A 289 -41.23 11.18 18.23
N THR A 290 -40.71 10.80 17.07
CA THR A 290 -39.47 11.39 16.50
C THR A 290 -39.72 12.51 15.50
N GLY A 291 -40.96 12.74 15.08
CA GLY A 291 -41.31 13.78 14.09
C GLY A 291 -40.78 13.51 12.67
N LEU A 292 -40.38 12.27 12.38
CA LEU A 292 -39.81 11.86 11.09
C LEU A 292 -40.90 11.39 10.10
N SER A 293 -40.69 11.65 8.81
CA SER A 293 -41.59 11.12 7.77
C SER A 293 -41.52 9.59 7.66
N PRO A 294 -42.58 8.91 7.18
CA PRO A 294 -42.58 7.45 7.01
C PRO A 294 -41.42 6.92 6.14
N GLN A 295 -41.02 7.69 5.12
CA GLN A 295 -39.88 7.35 4.26
C GLN A 295 -38.54 7.45 5.01
N GLN A 296 -38.37 8.49 5.83
CA GLN A 296 -37.17 8.64 6.67
C GLN A 296 -37.10 7.53 7.72
N VAL A 297 -38.22 7.18 8.37
CA VAL A 297 -38.31 6.06 9.32
C VAL A 297 -37.85 4.75 8.67
N LYS A 298 -38.36 4.45 7.46
CA LYS A 298 -37.93 3.27 6.70
C LYS A 298 -36.42 3.27 6.39
N GLY A 299 -35.88 4.42 6.01
CA GLY A 299 -34.43 4.58 5.78
C GLY A 299 -33.58 4.38 7.03
N HIS A 300 -34.03 4.89 8.18
CA HIS A 300 -33.34 4.70 9.45
C HIS A 300 -33.41 3.24 9.92
N LEU A 301 -34.55 2.57 9.78
CA LEU A 301 -34.70 1.14 10.10
C LEU A 301 -33.77 0.27 9.27
N SER A 302 -33.69 0.50 7.95
CA SER A 302 -32.75 -0.22 7.07
C SER A 302 -31.29 -0.01 7.48
N ARG A 303 -30.91 1.23 7.84
CA ARG A 303 -29.56 1.54 8.30
C ARG A 303 -29.23 0.85 9.64
N LEU A 304 -30.17 0.82 10.58
CA LEU A 304 -30.03 0.12 11.85
C LEU A 304 -29.87 -1.39 11.66
N GLN A 305 -30.67 -1.98 10.76
CA GLN A 305 -30.60 -3.40 10.44
C GLN A 305 -29.24 -3.77 9.84
N HIS A 306 -28.76 -2.99 8.87
CA HIS A 306 -27.43 -3.19 8.28
C HIS A 306 -26.31 -3.09 9.33
N LEU A 307 -26.40 -2.12 10.26
CA LEU A 307 -25.42 -1.96 11.34
C LEU A 307 -25.41 -3.15 12.30
N ARG A 308 -26.59 -3.66 12.67
CA ARG A 308 -26.76 -4.87 13.49
C ARG A 308 -26.11 -6.07 12.80
N ASP A 309 -26.50 -6.36 11.56
CA ASP A 309 -26.09 -7.54 10.82
C ASP A 309 -24.57 -7.54 10.58
N ARG A 310 -24.00 -6.38 10.27
CA ARG A 310 -22.54 -6.21 10.14
C ARG A 310 -21.80 -6.49 11.46
N GLN A 311 -22.36 -6.12 12.61
CA GLN A 311 -21.75 -6.39 13.92
C GLN A 311 -21.89 -7.87 14.30
N LEU A 312 -23.05 -8.49 14.07
CA LEU A 312 -23.26 -9.92 14.28
C LEU A 312 -22.34 -10.77 13.38
N ALA A 313 -22.23 -10.45 12.09
CA ALA A 313 -21.32 -11.14 11.17
C ALA A 313 -19.84 -10.96 11.54
N ARG A 314 -19.46 -9.84 12.14
CA ARG A 314 -18.11 -9.65 12.69
C ARG A 314 -17.88 -10.54 13.92
N ARG A 315 -18.86 -10.65 14.82
CA ARG A 315 -18.77 -11.52 16.01
C ARG A 315 -18.75 -13.00 15.63
N LYS A 316 -19.57 -13.40 14.66
CA LYS A 316 -19.61 -14.76 14.12
C LYS A 316 -18.26 -15.16 13.52
N ARG A 317 -17.67 -14.32 12.68
CA ARG A 317 -16.31 -14.55 12.13
C ARG A 317 -15.22 -14.64 13.19
N LEU A 318 -15.35 -13.89 14.29
CA LEU A 318 -14.39 -14.00 15.39
C LEU A 318 -14.55 -15.34 16.13
N ARG A 319 -15.80 -15.75 16.42
CA ARG A 319 -16.08 -17.06 17.06
C ARG A 319 -15.69 -18.25 16.18
N GLU A 320 -15.98 -18.21 14.88
CA GLU A 320 -15.63 -19.28 13.93
C GLU A 320 -14.12 -19.37 13.66
N HIS A 321 -13.37 -18.31 13.96
CA HIS A 321 -11.92 -18.30 13.82
C HIS A 321 -11.19 -18.76 15.10
N ASP A 322 -11.93 -19.02 16.20
CA ASP A 322 -11.37 -19.47 17.49
C ASP A 322 -11.21 -21.02 17.59
N ASP A 323 -11.41 -21.79 16.52
CA ASP A 323 -11.06 -23.24 16.45
C ASP A 323 -9.57 -23.51 16.20
N TRP A 324 -8.72 -22.50 16.33
CA TRP A 324 -7.27 -22.67 16.51
C TRP A 324 -6.91 -22.11 17.89
N LEU A 325 -6.66 -23.02 18.83
CA LEU A 325 -5.93 -22.93 20.11
C LEU A 325 -6.72 -23.54 21.27
N VAL A 326 -6.70 -24.88 21.27
CA VAL A 326 -6.63 -25.65 22.50
C VAL A 326 -5.36 -25.22 23.27
N ASN A 327 -5.52 -24.53 24.41
CA ASN A 327 -4.87 -24.81 25.70
C ASN A 327 -5.03 -23.67 26.73
N GLU A 328 -5.73 -24.01 27.82
CA GLU A 328 -5.54 -23.66 29.24
C GLU A 328 -5.59 -22.19 29.76
N PRO A 329 -6.04 -21.98 31.02
CA PRO A 329 -6.61 -20.72 31.49
C PRO A 329 -5.53 -19.74 31.92
N ALA A 330 -5.49 -18.57 31.26
CA ALA A 330 -4.64 -17.47 31.67
C ALA A 330 -5.26 -16.70 32.85
N ILE A 331 -4.52 -16.68 33.95
CA ILE A 331 -4.70 -15.90 35.16
C ILE A 331 -4.94 -14.42 34.83
N ILE A 332 -5.91 -13.83 35.52
CA ILE A 332 -6.32 -12.42 35.40
C ILE A 332 -5.21 -11.53 35.98
N HIS A 333 -4.47 -10.82 35.15
CA HIS A 333 -3.70 -9.65 35.59
C HIS A 333 -4.47 -8.37 35.29
N THR A 334 -5.09 -7.81 36.34
CA THR A 334 -5.60 -6.43 36.31
C THR A 334 -4.41 -5.49 36.50
N HIS A 335 -4.12 -4.64 35.51
CA HIS A 335 -3.20 -3.52 35.70
C HIS A 335 -4.01 -2.28 36.04
N ALA A 336 -3.89 -1.83 37.29
CA ALA A 336 -4.34 -0.53 37.73
C ALA A 336 -3.59 0.56 36.96
N ARG A 337 -4.33 1.51 36.38
CA ARG A 337 -3.79 2.74 35.80
C ARG A 337 -3.64 3.76 36.93
N THR A 338 -2.41 4.15 37.24
CA THR A 338 -2.13 5.42 37.91
C THR A 338 -1.46 6.36 36.90
N TYR A 339 -2.00 7.57 36.80
CA TYR A 339 -1.37 8.68 36.09
C TYR A 339 -0.61 9.48 37.13
N THR A 340 0.65 9.83 36.86
CA THR A 340 1.33 10.88 37.61
C THR A 340 1.90 11.91 36.66
N VAL A 341 1.63 13.15 37.05
CA VAL A 341 1.91 14.43 36.44
C VAL A 341 3.39 14.78 36.61
N ASP A 342 3.90 15.59 35.68
CA ASP A 342 5.27 16.13 35.61
C ASP A 342 5.87 16.56 36.96
N ASN A 343 7.17 16.35 37.15
CA ASN A 343 8.09 17.34 37.73
C ASN A 343 9.57 16.93 37.60
N ASN A 344 10.39 17.90 37.20
CA ASN A 344 11.84 17.87 37.24
C ASN A 344 12.35 17.78 38.69
N ILE A 345 13.47 17.07 38.94
CA ILE A 345 14.59 17.48 39.82
C ILE A 345 15.76 16.50 39.62
N SER A 346 16.95 17.09 39.62
CA SER A 346 18.29 16.53 39.42
C SER A 346 18.75 15.52 40.47
N ALA A 347 19.67 14.65 40.02
CA ALA A 347 20.80 14.02 40.73
C ALA A 347 20.63 13.52 42.17
N LEU A 348 20.92 12.22 42.40
CA LEU A 348 21.85 11.71 43.42
C LEU A 348 22.02 10.18 43.30
N HIS A 349 23.24 9.72 43.55
CA HIS A 349 23.73 8.34 43.52
C HIS A 349 22.96 7.36 44.43
N PRO A 350 22.99 6.04 44.16
CA PRO A 350 22.80 5.03 45.20
C PRO A 350 24.14 4.51 45.72
N LYS A 351 24.44 4.79 47.00
CA LYS A 351 25.32 3.97 47.84
C LYS A 351 24.44 2.90 48.52
N THR A 352 24.85 1.64 48.34
CA THR A 352 24.84 0.53 49.31
C THR A 352 23.88 0.60 50.51
N ILE A 353 23.01 -0.41 50.64
CA ILE A 353 22.78 -1.15 51.90
C ILE A 353 22.62 -2.63 51.51
N VAL A 354 23.40 -3.44 52.23
CA VAL A 354 23.39 -4.91 52.31
C VAL A 354 22.40 -5.30 53.40
N GLU A 355 21.63 -6.36 53.18
CA GLU A 355 21.09 -7.33 54.16
C GLU A 355 20.25 -8.33 53.33
N GLU A 356 20.84 -9.42 52.85
CA GLU A 356 21.00 -10.70 53.55
C GLU A 356 19.64 -11.36 53.88
N PHE A 357 19.19 -12.24 52.97
CA PHE A 357 18.31 -13.37 53.27
C PHE A 357 18.65 -14.49 52.29
N ASP A 358 19.50 -15.39 52.74
CA ASP A 358 19.76 -16.70 52.14
C ASP A 358 18.51 -17.57 52.20
N MET A 359 18.22 -18.29 51.11
CA MET A 359 17.68 -19.66 51.14
C MET A 359 17.74 -20.25 49.72
N MET A 360 18.76 -21.08 49.48
CA MET A 360 18.87 -21.98 48.33
C MET A 360 18.05 -23.27 48.55
N PRO A 361 17.57 -23.92 47.47
CA PRO A 361 16.59 -25.01 47.51
C PRO A 361 17.20 -26.38 47.84
N PRO A 362 16.40 -27.37 48.32
CA PRO A 362 16.89 -28.70 48.65
C PRO A 362 17.19 -29.56 47.40
N ALA A 363 18.22 -30.39 47.54
CA ALA A 363 18.74 -31.34 46.57
C ALA A 363 17.89 -32.64 46.47
N PRO A 364 17.97 -33.40 45.36
CA PRO A 364 17.16 -34.60 45.15
C PRO A 364 17.64 -35.82 45.95
N VAL A 365 16.66 -36.55 46.50
CA VAL A 365 16.87 -37.79 47.28
C VAL A 365 17.18 -38.97 46.35
N VAL A 366 18.28 -39.66 46.64
CA VAL A 366 18.71 -40.91 45.99
C VAL A 366 18.13 -42.10 46.75
N VAL A 367 17.45 -43.00 46.06
CA VAL A 367 16.89 -44.25 46.61
C VAL A 367 17.93 -45.38 46.48
N PRO A 368 18.26 -46.14 47.54
CA PRO A 368 19.19 -47.26 47.43
C PRO A 368 18.54 -48.54 46.89
N ARG A 369 19.30 -49.29 46.08
CA ARG A 369 18.99 -50.65 45.59
C ARG A 369 19.09 -51.70 46.71
N PRO A 370 18.28 -52.77 46.69
CA PRO A 370 18.39 -53.88 47.63
C PRO A 370 19.48 -54.88 47.19
N THR A 371 20.35 -55.24 48.14
CA THR A 371 21.31 -56.35 48.04
C THR A 371 20.68 -57.67 48.48
N ARG A 372 20.85 -58.71 47.67
CA ARG A 372 20.58 -60.12 48.01
C ARG A 372 21.72 -60.69 48.87
N GLY A 373 21.40 -61.56 49.82
CA GLY A 373 22.36 -62.55 50.34
C GLY A 373 22.04 -63.19 51.70
N ILE A 374 21.35 -64.34 51.65
CA ILE A 374 21.66 -65.61 52.35
C ILE A 374 21.79 -65.57 53.88
N TRP A 375 20.83 -66.18 54.58
CA TRP A 375 20.99 -67.46 55.31
C TRP A 375 19.70 -68.26 55.17
#